data_AF-A0AA95SKZ1-F1
#
_entry.id   AF-A0AA95SKZ1-F1
#
_cell.length_a   1.000
_cell.length_b   1.000
_cell.length_c   1.000
_cell.angle_alpha   90.00
_cell.angle_beta   90.00
_cell.angle_gamma   90.00
#
_symmetry.space_group_name_H-M   'P 1'
#
loop_
_entity.id
_entity.type
_entity.pdbx_description
1 polymer ?
#
loop_
_entity_poly.entity_id
_entity_poly.type
_entity_poly.pdbx_seq_one_letter_code
_entity_poly.pdbx_strand_id
1 'polypeptide(L)'
;MKSAILLSACLLLISACSPSLKNDSQASQYYWPESGDSILISADLNNNFTEHGAGVTSRHLVVKFNGEAVVDGFLSDTYEGMLTGTYAGQDVSVTCHMPKVSGQWREVRCVVTHGDKWAANLTF
;
A
#
# COMPACT_ATOMS: atom_id res chain seq x y z
N MET A 1 -24.95 -4.21 -60.74
CA MET A 1 -24.65 -4.65 -59.35
C MET A 1 -23.27 -5.30 -59.36
N LYS A 2 -22.25 -4.59 -58.87
CA LYS A 2 -20.89 -5.13 -58.64
C LYS A 2 -20.43 -4.59 -57.29
N SER A 3 -20.39 -5.46 -56.30
CA SER A 3 -19.99 -5.16 -54.93
C SER A 3 -18.48 -4.96 -54.85
N ALA A 4 -18.06 -3.83 -54.28
CA ALA A 4 -16.68 -3.58 -53.88
C ALA A 4 -16.47 -4.12 -52.46
N ILE A 5 -15.48 -4.99 -52.28
CA ILE A 5 -15.03 -5.50 -50.99
C ILE A 5 -13.91 -4.56 -50.50
N LEU A 6 -14.18 -3.79 -49.45
CA LEU A 6 -13.19 -3.00 -48.72
C LEU A 6 -12.61 -3.86 -47.60
N LEU A 7 -11.37 -4.33 -47.76
CA LEU A 7 -10.58 -4.89 -46.66
C LEU A 7 -10.13 -3.74 -45.75
N SER A 8 -10.73 -3.64 -44.57
CA SER A 8 -10.21 -2.82 -43.47
C SER A 8 -9.28 -3.69 -42.62
N ALA A 9 -7.97 -3.52 -42.81
CA ALA A 9 -6.96 -4.14 -41.96
C ALA A 9 -6.89 -3.35 -40.65
N CYS A 10 -7.54 -3.87 -39.61
CA CYS A 10 -7.42 -3.36 -38.25
C CYS A 10 -6.07 -3.84 -37.69
N LEU A 11 -5.06 -2.96 -37.68
CA LEU A 11 -3.81 -3.21 -36.95
C LEU A 11 -4.13 -3.24 -35.45
N LEU A 12 -4.26 -4.46 -34.91
CA LEU A 12 -4.25 -4.70 -33.47
C LEU A 12 -2.84 -4.43 -32.96
N LEU A 13 -2.63 -3.24 -32.39
CA LEU A 13 -1.50 -2.97 -31.50
C LEU A 13 -1.67 -3.86 -30.26
N ILE A 14 -1.03 -5.01 -30.28
CA ILE A 14 -0.80 -5.81 -29.07
C ILE A 14 0.20 -5.00 -28.24
N SER A 15 -0.31 -4.08 -27.42
CA SER A 15 0.45 -3.55 -26.31
C SER A 15 0.77 -4.73 -25.39
N ALA A 16 1.98 -5.26 -25.54
CA ALA A 16 2.56 -6.17 -24.58
C ALA A 16 2.70 -5.38 -23.27
N CYS A 17 1.68 -5.49 -22.41
CA CYS A 17 1.82 -5.15 -21.01
C CYS A 17 2.73 -6.23 -20.42
N SER A 18 4.04 -5.98 -20.43
CA SER A 18 4.97 -6.74 -19.62
C SER A 18 4.50 -6.60 -18.17
N PRO A 19 4.15 -7.67 -17.43
CA PRO A 19 3.91 -7.57 -16.01
C PRO A 19 5.25 -7.26 -15.35
N SER A 20 5.51 -5.97 -15.12
CA SER A 20 6.59 -5.56 -14.24
C SER A 20 6.20 -6.04 -12.85
N LEU A 21 6.96 -6.98 -12.29
CA LEU A 21 6.91 -7.40 -10.89
C LEU A 21 7.38 -6.25 -9.97
N LYS A 22 6.69 -5.11 -10.04
CA LYS A 22 6.72 -4.07 -9.01
C LYS A 22 5.45 -4.26 -8.18
N ASN A 23 5.52 -5.15 -7.20
CA ASN A 23 4.42 -5.40 -6.26
C ASN A 23 4.35 -4.28 -5.22
N ASP A 24 4.23 -3.03 -5.67
CA ASP A 24 3.86 -1.93 -4.78
C ASP A 24 2.34 -2.02 -4.61
N SER A 25 1.86 -2.24 -3.38
CA SER A 25 0.42 -2.28 -3.07
C SER A 25 0.02 -0.96 -2.42
N GLN A 26 -1.16 -0.46 -2.75
CA GLN A 26 -1.68 0.81 -2.25
C GLN A 26 -3.02 0.60 -1.56
N ALA A 27 -3.19 1.26 -0.43
CA ALA A 27 -4.45 1.29 0.32
C ALA A 27 -4.80 2.73 0.69
N SER A 28 -6.08 3.06 0.76
CA SER A 28 -6.52 4.35 1.26
C SER A 28 -7.90 4.30 1.90
N GLN A 29 -8.12 5.17 2.87
CA GLN A 29 -9.38 5.35 3.56
C GLN A 29 -9.48 6.79 4.07
N TYR A 30 -10.69 7.33 4.05
CA TYR A 30 -11.00 8.60 4.69
C TYR A 30 -11.26 8.44 6.19
N TYR A 31 -10.69 9.35 6.99
CA TYR A 31 -10.85 9.44 8.45
C TYR A 31 -11.43 10.80 8.84
N TRP A 32 -12.60 10.79 9.49
CA TRP A 32 -13.32 11.98 9.95
C TRP A 32 -13.08 12.23 11.44
N PRO A 33 -12.15 13.14 11.82
CA PRO A 33 -11.94 13.50 13.21
C PRO A 33 -13.18 14.21 13.79
N GLU A 34 -13.32 14.18 15.12
CA GLU A 34 -14.43 14.87 15.82
C GLU A 34 -14.45 16.38 15.56
N SER A 35 -13.29 16.97 15.28
CA SER A 35 -13.12 18.37 14.92
C SER A 35 -12.18 18.51 13.73
N GLY A 36 -12.56 19.38 12.79
CA GLY A 36 -11.73 19.71 11.62
C GLY A 36 -12.19 19.05 10.34
N ASP A 37 -11.33 19.14 9.33
CA ASP A 37 -11.60 18.61 8.01
C ASP A 37 -11.31 17.12 7.91
N SER A 38 -11.93 16.58 6.88
CA SER A 38 -11.71 15.26 6.34
C SER A 38 -10.22 14.95 6.09
N ILE A 39 -9.67 13.84 6.61
CA ILE A 39 -8.30 13.39 6.33
C ILE A 39 -8.32 12.18 5.40
N LEU A 40 -7.64 12.25 4.26
CA LEU A 40 -7.34 11.08 3.43
C LEU A 40 -6.10 10.39 3.97
N ILE A 41 -6.27 9.19 4.54
CA ILE A 41 -5.16 8.33 4.95
C ILE A 41 -4.87 7.39 3.78
N SER A 42 -3.66 7.45 3.24
CA SER A 42 -3.19 6.54 2.20
C SER A 42 -1.89 5.89 2.61
N ALA A 43 -1.57 4.77 1.98
CA ALA A 43 -0.30 4.11 2.21
C ALA A 43 0.20 3.35 1.00
N ASP A 44 1.53 3.32 0.88
CA ASP A 44 2.27 2.54 -0.10
C ASP A 44 3.05 1.44 0.65
N LEU A 45 2.80 0.18 0.30
CA LEU A 45 3.54 -0.97 0.79
C LEU A 45 4.42 -1.52 -0.33
N ASN A 46 5.72 -1.32 -0.22
CA ASN A 46 6.69 -1.89 -1.14
C ASN A 46 7.05 -3.30 -0.69
N ASN A 47 6.70 -4.27 -1.52
CA ASN A 47 6.97 -5.69 -1.27
C ASN A 47 8.36 -6.13 -1.73
N ASN A 48 9.24 -5.23 -2.18
CA ASN A 48 10.65 -5.56 -2.37
C ASN A 48 11.28 -5.79 -1.01
N PHE A 49 11.54 -7.05 -0.75
CA PHE A 49 12.18 -7.49 0.49
C PHE A 49 13.61 -6.96 0.51
N THR A 50 13.92 -6.11 1.48
CA THR A 50 15.32 -5.76 1.74
C THR A 50 15.89 -6.86 2.63
N GLU A 51 16.89 -7.58 2.14
CA GLU A 51 17.68 -8.48 2.99
C GLU A 51 18.57 -7.62 3.89
N HIS A 52 18.21 -7.55 5.15
CA HIS A 52 19.12 -7.08 6.19
C HIS A 52 19.94 -8.28 6.68
N GLY A 53 21.22 -8.07 6.97
CA GLY A 53 22.19 -9.12 7.32
C GLY A 53 21.61 -10.20 8.25
N ALA A 54 22.03 -11.45 8.02
CA ALA A 54 21.42 -12.70 8.51
C ALA A 54 20.15 -13.18 7.76
N GLY A 55 19.76 -12.54 6.65
CA GLY A 55 18.68 -13.00 5.77
C GLY A 55 17.28 -12.60 6.23
N VAL A 56 17.18 -11.53 7.04
CA VAL A 56 15.90 -10.97 7.48
C VAL A 56 15.29 -10.19 6.31
N THR A 57 14.07 -10.56 5.94
CA THR A 57 13.32 -9.86 4.88
C THR A 57 12.43 -8.78 5.47
N SER A 58 12.48 -7.55 4.96
CA SER A 58 11.61 -6.46 5.44
C SER A 58 10.78 -5.83 4.32
N ARG A 59 9.61 -5.29 4.65
CA ARG A 59 8.74 -4.54 3.73
C ARG A 59 8.75 -3.08 4.10
N HIS A 60 8.87 -2.19 3.12
CA HIS A 60 8.84 -0.75 3.37
C HIS A 60 7.40 -0.24 3.30
N LEU A 61 6.93 0.39 4.37
CA LEU A 61 5.60 0.98 4.49
C LEU A 61 5.73 2.49 4.64
N VAL A 62 5.02 3.23 3.80
CA VAL A 62 4.85 4.68 3.93
C VAL A 62 3.37 4.99 4.10
N VAL A 63 2.99 5.60 5.23
CA VAL A 63 1.62 6.07 5.49
C VAL A 63 1.57 7.60 5.41
N LYS A 64 0.57 8.10 4.70
CA LYS A 64 0.39 9.51 4.39
C LYS A 64 -0.95 10.03 4.86
N PHE A 65 -0.98 11.23 5.41
CA PHE A 65 -2.20 11.96 5.76
C PHE A 65 -2.32 13.16 4.83
N ASN A 66 -3.37 13.23 4.02
CA ASN A 66 -3.54 14.24 2.98
C ASN A 66 -2.32 14.39 2.04
N GLY A 67 -1.63 13.28 1.78
CA GLY A 67 -0.42 13.23 0.94
C GLY A 67 0.91 13.52 1.66
N GLU A 68 0.88 14.03 2.89
CA GLU A 68 2.07 14.21 3.72
C GLU A 68 2.50 12.88 4.33
N ALA A 69 3.76 12.47 4.15
CA ALA A 69 4.29 11.27 4.78
C ALA A 69 4.41 11.45 6.29
N VAL A 70 3.68 10.65 7.04
CA VAL A 70 3.60 10.69 8.52
C VAL A 70 4.38 9.54 9.13
N VAL A 71 4.32 8.37 8.50
CA VAL A 71 5.06 7.17 8.90
C VAL A 71 5.83 6.67 7.69
N ASP A 72 7.12 6.40 7.88
CA ASP A 72 8.01 5.84 6.86
C ASP A 72 8.95 4.86 7.57
N GLY A 73 8.81 3.56 7.30
CA GLY A 73 9.60 2.57 7.99
C GLY A 73 9.48 1.15 7.44
N PHE A 74 10.32 0.27 8.00
CA PHE A 74 10.39 -1.12 7.57
C PHE A 74 9.64 -2.03 8.56
N LEU A 75 8.69 -2.78 8.04
CA LEU A 75 8.06 -3.91 8.73
C LEU A 75 8.96 -5.13 8.58
N SER A 76 9.36 -5.73 9.70
CA SER A 76 10.13 -6.98 9.73
C SER A 76 9.32 -8.18 9.23
N ASP A 77 9.99 -9.29 8.97
CA ASP A 77 9.37 -10.57 8.59
C ASP A 77 8.66 -11.31 9.74
N THR A 78 8.34 -10.59 10.81
CA THR A 78 7.55 -11.10 11.92
C THR A 78 6.06 -11.08 11.58
N TYR A 79 5.26 -11.82 12.35
CA TYR A 79 3.80 -11.84 12.20
C TYR A 79 3.15 -10.45 12.39
N GLU A 80 3.79 -9.59 13.18
CA GLU A 80 3.29 -8.27 13.50
C GLU A 80 4.45 -7.26 13.52
N GLY A 81 4.15 -6.03 13.13
CA GLY A 81 5.08 -4.90 13.17
C GLY A 81 4.35 -3.61 13.54
N MET A 82 5.04 -2.72 14.27
CA MET A 82 4.52 -1.43 14.67
C MET A 82 5.45 -0.32 14.20
N LEU A 83 4.88 0.71 13.60
CA LEU A 83 5.59 1.93 13.19
C LEU A 83 4.86 3.14 13.77
N THR A 84 5.60 4.21 14.03
CA THR A 84 5.07 5.43 14.66
C THR A 84 5.53 6.67 13.93
N GLY A 85 4.74 7.73 14.03
CA GLY A 85 5.04 9.06 13.50
C GLY A 85 4.21 10.12 14.21
N THR A 86 4.13 11.32 13.63
CA THR A 86 3.38 12.44 14.21
C THR A 86 2.69 13.24 13.12
N TYR A 87 1.44 13.61 13.32
CA TYR A 87 0.67 14.47 12.42
C TYR A 87 -0.13 15.50 13.21
N ALA A 88 -0.02 16.78 12.84
CA ALA A 88 -0.68 17.90 13.52
C ALA A 88 -0.44 17.93 15.05
N GLY A 89 0.76 17.53 15.49
CA GLY A 89 1.14 17.50 16.91
C GLY A 89 0.56 16.33 17.71
N GLN A 90 -0.08 15.35 17.05
CA GLN A 90 -0.58 14.13 17.67
C GLN A 90 0.18 12.91 17.14
N ASP A 91 0.38 11.92 18.01
CA ASP A 91 1.03 10.68 17.64
C ASP A 91 0.19 9.91 16.62
N VAL A 92 0.87 9.25 15.69
CA VAL A 92 0.27 8.31 14.76
C VAL A 92 0.95 6.97 14.96
N SER A 93 0.15 5.93 15.22
CA SER A 93 0.64 4.56 15.33
C SER A 93 0.05 3.71 14.22
N VAL A 94 0.86 2.82 13.67
CA VAL A 94 0.48 1.89 12.62
C VAL A 94 0.88 0.50 13.05
N THR A 95 -0.10 -0.33 13.38
CA THR A 95 0.11 -1.73 13.76
C THR A 95 -0.32 -2.61 12.60
N CYS A 96 0.61 -3.39 12.06
CA CYS A 96 0.38 -4.24 10.90
C CYS A 96 0.46 -5.72 11.28
N HIS A 97 -0.55 -6.49 10.89
CA HIS A 97 -0.54 -7.94 10.91
C HIS A 97 -0.18 -8.48 9.51
N MET A 98 0.83 -9.34 9.49
CA MET A 98 1.46 -9.87 8.28
C MET A 98 1.52 -11.40 8.37
N PRO A 99 0.40 -12.11 8.18
CA PRO A 99 0.42 -13.56 8.25
C PRO A 99 1.28 -14.16 7.13
N LYS A 100 2.19 -15.06 7.52
CA LYS A 100 2.99 -15.89 6.60
C LYS A 100 2.43 -17.32 6.62
N VAL A 101 1.96 -17.81 5.48
CA VAL A 101 1.41 -19.16 5.34
C VAL A 101 2.28 -19.94 4.38
N SER A 102 2.85 -21.06 4.82
CA SER A 102 3.70 -21.94 4.00
C SER A 102 4.86 -21.19 3.31
N GLY A 103 5.46 -20.23 4.00
CA GLY A 103 6.56 -19.42 3.45
C GLY A 103 6.11 -18.27 2.54
N GLN A 104 4.84 -18.20 2.15
CA GLN A 104 4.29 -17.12 1.34
C GLN A 104 3.61 -16.07 2.21
N TRP A 105 3.91 -14.81 1.91
CA TRP A 105 3.27 -13.66 2.52
C TRP A 105 1.84 -13.52 2.01
N ARG A 106 0.91 -13.30 2.94
CA ARG A 106 -0.50 -13.00 2.64
C ARG A 106 -0.72 -11.48 2.63
N GLU A 107 -2.01 -11.15 2.45
CA GLU A 107 -2.60 -9.84 2.68
C GLU A 107 -2.07 -9.22 3.98
N VAL A 108 -1.61 -7.97 3.89
CA VAL A 108 -1.17 -7.20 5.06
C VAL A 108 -2.32 -6.33 5.52
N ARG A 109 -2.61 -6.35 6.82
CA ARG A 109 -3.64 -5.51 7.43
C ARG A 109 -3.02 -4.59 8.46
N CYS A 110 -3.13 -3.30 8.24
CA CYS A 110 -2.62 -2.28 9.15
C CYS A 110 -3.78 -1.49 9.76
N VAL A 111 -3.74 -1.33 11.07
CA VAL A 111 -4.60 -0.41 11.82
C VAL A 111 -3.82 0.87 12.05
N VAL A 112 -4.41 2.00 11.67
CA VAL A 112 -3.84 3.33 11.89
C VAL A 112 -4.61 4.01 13.01
N THR A 113 -3.89 4.56 13.99
CA THR A 113 -4.44 5.45 15.02
C THR A 113 -3.86 6.85 14.89
N HIS A 114 -4.64 7.85 15.27
CA HIS A 114 -4.23 9.26 15.34
C HIS A 114 -4.64 9.80 16.71
N GLY A 115 -3.66 10.09 17.56
CA GLY A 115 -3.84 10.14 19.01
C GLY A 115 -4.38 8.82 19.54
N ASP A 116 -5.37 8.89 20.42
CA ASP A 116 -6.04 7.71 21.01
C ASP A 116 -7.20 7.18 20.17
N LYS A 117 -7.37 7.67 18.93
CA LYS A 117 -8.53 7.35 18.08
C LYS A 117 -8.12 6.41 16.95
N TRP A 118 -8.99 5.43 16.69
CA TRP A 118 -8.90 4.63 15.47
C TRP A 118 -9.19 5.52 14.26
N ALA A 119 -8.30 5.48 13.27
CA ALA A 119 -8.37 6.35 12.10
C ALA A 119 -8.66 5.57 10.80
N ALA A 120 -7.98 4.45 10.56
CA ALA A 120 -8.17 3.65 9.35
C ALA A 120 -7.80 2.17 9.50
N ASN A 121 -8.35 1.34 8.62
CA ASN A 121 -7.91 -0.02 8.35
C ASN A 121 -7.41 -0.11 6.90
N LEU A 122 -6.11 -0.34 6.72
CA LEU A 122 -5.46 -0.43 5.42
C LEU A 122 -5.16 -1.90 5.10
N THR A 123 -5.55 -2.35 3.92
CA THR A 123 -5.40 -3.74 3.48
C THR A 123 -4.67 -3.77 2.13
N PHE A 124 -3.61 -4.58 2.03
CA PHE A 124 -2.67 -4.63 0.90
C PHE A 124 -2.51 -6.01 0.29
#